data_AF-A0A662GQQ9-F1
#
_entry.id   AF-A0A662GQQ9-F1
#
_cell.length_a   1.000
_cell.length_b   1.000
_cell.length_c   1.000
_cell.angle_alpha   90.00
_cell.angle_beta   90.00
_cell.angle_gamma   90.00
#
_symmetry.space_group_name_H-M   'P 1'
#
loop_
_entity.id
_entity.type
_entity.pdbx_description
1 polymer ?
#
loop_
_entity_poly.entity_id
_entity_poly.type
_entity_poly.pdbx_seq_one_letter_code
_entity_poly.pdbx_strand_id
1 'polypeptide(L)'
;MSRAAFRAATLILEKIERHGISLDRAFSETISKVDFKENIIRTYNFAFNSLFYYRAADYLLSSEKIHAPLRRVCAFRVGFTLLIDKKLGFTFEDLKRISGGLLTSKMFRILKKVSRLTFEDILEEIPGNQRLGVKYSIPDWLIVRLLKVMDRSSLENLLRSTMRSMTWIRINSLK
;
A
#
# COMPACT_ATOMS: atom_id res chain seq x y z
N MET A 1 -11.31 14.75 -7.21
CA MET A 1 -10.24 13.91 -6.64
C MET A 1 -9.54 14.69 -5.53
N SER A 2 -9.28 14.08 -4.37
CA SER A 2 -8.97 14.86 -3.16
C SER A 2 -7.50 14.79 -2.74
N ARG A 3 -6.82 15.94 -2.83
CA ARG A 3 -5.49 16.19 -2.24
C ARG A 3 -5.46 15.91 -0.73
N ALA A 4 -6.56 16.18 -0.05
CA ALA A 4 -6.67 15.92 1.39
C ALA A 4 -6.70 14.43 1.69
N ALA A 5 -7.44 13.63 0.91
CA ALA A 5 -7.45 12.17 1.07
C ALA A 5 -6.06 11.56 0.89
N PHE A 6 -5.32 11.99 -0.12
CA PHE A 6 -3.94 11.55 -0.36
C PHE A 6 -3.02 11.87 0.82
N ARG A 7 -3.10 13.10 1.34
CA ARG A 7 -2.29 13.54 2.50
C ARG A 7 -2.67 12.79 3.77
N ALA A 8 -3.96 12.61 4.04
CA ALA A 8 -4.43 11.89 5.20
C ALA A 8 -4.01 10.41 5.15
N ALA A 9 -4.15 9.75 3.99
CA ALA A 9 -3.68 8.38 3.79
C ALA A 9 -2.15 8.26 4.00
N THR A 10 -1.39 9.23 3.51
CA THR A 10 0.06 9.31 3.75
C THR A 10 0.38 9.39 5.25
N LEU A 11 -0.34 10.23 6.01
CA LEU A 11 -0.15 10.38 7.45
C LEU A 11 -0.55 9.12 8.23
N ILE A 12 -1.59 8.41 7.78
CA ILE A 12 -2.01 7.14 8.38
C ILE A 12 -0.89 6.11 8.24
N LEU A 13 -0.33 5.93 7.04
CA LEU A 13 0.81 5.02 6.84
C LEU A 13 2.03 5.45 7.65
N GLU A 14 2.33 6.75 7.71
CA GLU A 14 3.45 7.26 8.53
C GLU A 14 3.26 6.93 10.01
N LYS A 15 2.03 7.02 10.53
CA LYS A 15 1.70 6.67 11.92
C LYS A 15 1.83 5.17 12.19
N ILE A 16 1.35 4.32 11.28
CA ILE A 16 1.49 2.86 11.39
C ILE A 16 2.98 2.51 11.50
N GLU A 17 3.80 3.03 10.59
CA GLU A 17 5.24 2.77 10.55
C GLU A 17 6.00 3.34 11.76
N ARG A 18 5.68 4.57 12.17
CA ARG A 18 6.40 5.24 13.27
C ARG A 18 6.02 4.71 14.65
N HIS A 19 4.78 4.27 14.84
CA HIS A 19 4.24 3.95 16.17
C HIS A 19 3.80 2.49 16.33
N GLY A 20 3.81 1.67 15.27
CA GLY A 20 3.40 0.28 15.33
C GLY A 20 1.92 0.09 15.69
N ILE A 21 1.07 1.04 15.33
CA ILE A 21 -0.37 0.99 15.63
C ILE A 21 -1.18 0.43 14.46
N SER A 22 -2.38 -0.08 14.75
CA SER A 22 -3.29 -0.62 13.72
C SER A 22 -3.77 0.46 12.75
N LEU A 23 -4.23 0.02 11.57
CA LEU A 23 -4.83 0.89 10.56
C LEU A 23 -6.01 1.68 11.15
N ASP A 24 -6.94 1.01 11.83
CA ASP A 24 -8.13 1.65 12.39
C ASP A 24 -7.76 2.72 13.42
N ARG A 25 -6.80 2.44 14.31
CA ARG A 25 -6.32 3.41 15.29
C ARG A 25 -5.65 4.60 14.61
N ALA A 26 -4.75 4.34 13.65
CA ALA A 26 -4.08 5.40 12.90
C ALA A 26 -5.08 6.26 12.10
N PHE A 27 -6.12 5.63 11.55
CA PHE A 27 -7.21 6.28 10.85
C PHE A 27 -8.02 7.19 11.78
N SER A 28 -8.54 6.67 12.90
CA SER A 28 -9.29 7.43 13.91
C SER A 28 -8.50 8.62 14.46
N GLU A 29 -7.21 8.44 14.76
CA GLU A 29 -6.33 9.53 15.23
C GLU A 29 -6.05 10.59 14.17
N THR A 30 -6.15 10.24 12.88
CA THR A 30 -5.91 11.17 11.77
C THR A 30 -7.18 11.94 11.43
N ILE A 31 -8.34 11.27 11.35
CA ILE A 31 -9.61 11.91 10.99
C ILE A 31 -10.16 12.81 12.11
N SER A 32 -9.91 12.49 13.39
CA SER A 32 -10.34 13.30 14.53
C SER A 32 -9.76 14.72 14.54
N LYS A 33 -8.68 14.95 13.78
CA LYS A 33 -7.98 16.23 13.68
C LYS A 33 -8.38 17.04 12.45
N VAL A 34 -9.30 16.54 11.61
CA VAL A 34 -9.51 17.05 10.26
C VAL A 34 -11.01 17.05 9.95
N ASP A 35 -11.59 18.22 9.71
CA ASP A 35 -13.04 18.42 9.50
C ASP A 35 -13.47 17.96 8.09
N PHE A 36 -13.55 16.64 7.87
CA PHE A 36 -13.42 16.06 6.52
C PHE A 36 -14.41 14.94 6.17
N LYS A 37 -15.71 15.15 6.41
CA LYS A 37 -16.76 14.15 6.14
C LYS A 37 -16.74 13.58 4.71
N GLU A 38 -16.48 14.38 3.68
CA GLU A 38 -16.58 13.93 2.27
C GLU A 38 -15.42 13.05 1.78
N ASN A 39 -14.30 12.96 2.50
CA ASN A 39 -13.13 12.19 2.04
C ASN A 39 -12.75 11.03 2.95
N ILE A 40 -13.56 10.71 3.96
CA ILE A 40 -13.30 9.63 4.94
C ILE A 40 -13.10 8.28 4.23
N ILE A 41 -14.09 7.88 3.41
CA ILE A 41 -14.07 6.60 2.69
C ILE A 41 -12.85 6.52 1.77
N ARG A 42 -12.58 7.57 1.00
CA ARG A 42 -11.42 7.62 0.09
C ARG A 42 -10.09 7.53 0.85
N THR A 43 -9.98 8.23 1.97
CA THR A 43 -8.78 8.21 2.81
C THR A 43 -8.51 6.81 3.33
N TYR A 44 -9.53 6.15 3.86
CA TYR A 44 -9.42 4.77 4.33
C TYR A 44 -9.01 3.84 3.19
N ASN A 45 -9.70 3.92 2.04
CA ASN A 45 -9.39 3.09 0.89
C ASN A 45 -7.96 3.29 0.38
N PHE A 46 -7.46 4.54 0.32
CA PHE A 46 -6.09 4.80 -0.11
C PHE A 46 -5.08 4.19 0.87
N ALA A 47 -5.28 4.39 2.18
CA ALA A 47 -4.39 3.84 3.20
C ALA A 47 -4.44 2.30 3.21
N PHE A 48 -5.63 1.71 3.25
CA PHE A 48 -5.86 0.26 3.28
C PHE A 48 -5.24 -0.43 2.07
N ASN A 49 -5.54 0.03 0.85
CA ASN A 49 -4.96 -0.59 -0.35
C ASN A 49 -3.43 -0.47 -0.37
N SER A 50 -2.87 0.61 0.18
CA SER A 50 -1.42 0.80 0.19
C SER A 50 -0.68 -0.21 1.05
N LEU A 51 -1.33 -0.80 2.05
CA LEU A 51 -0.75 -1.87 2.87
C LEU A 51 -0.57 -3.18 2.07
N PHE A 52 -1.27 -3.35 0.95
CA PHE A 52 -1.11 -4.53 0.09
C PHE A 52 -0.04 -4.39 -0.98
N TYR A 53 0.48 -3.18 -1.20
CA TYR A 53 1.47 -2.89 -2.24
C TYR A 53 2.74 -2.22 -1.72
N TYR A 54 2.87 -1.97 -0.40
CA TYR A 54 3.99 -1.21 0.15
C TYR A 54 5.34 -1.86 -0.14
N ARG A 55 5.45 -3.20 -0.12
CA ARG A 55 6.72 -3.87 -0.39
C ARG A 55 7.21 -3.67 -1.82
N ALA A 56 6.29 -3.64 -2.79
CA ALA A 56 6.65 -3.37 -4.18
C ALA A 56 7.09 -1.92 -4.36
N ALA A 57 6.39 -0.98 -3.72
CA ALA A 57 6.79 0.42 -3.72
C ALA A 57 8.18 0.63 -3.08
N ASP A 58 8.44 -0.02 -1.93
CA ASP A 58 9.72 0.06 -1.23
C ASP A 58 10.86 -0.58 -2.02
N TYR A 59 10.59 -1.70 -2.70
CA TYR A 59 11.55 -2.34 -3.60
C TYR A 59 11.99 -1.38 -4.70
N LEU A 60 11.06 -0.68 -5.35
CA LEU A 60 11.38 0.30 -6.41
C LEU A 60 12.16 1.52 -5.90
N LEU A 61 11.87 1.99 -4.69
CA LEU A 61 12.68 3.06 -4.09
C LEU A 61 14.09 2.58 -3.79
N SER A 62 14.22 1.35 -3.29
CA SER A 62 15.50 0.75 -2.92
C SER A 62 16.38 0.44 -4.13
N SER A 63 15.81 -0.08 -5.22
CA SER A 63 16.52 -0.38 -6.46
C SER A 63 17.12 0.88 -7.10
N GLU A 64 16.44 2.03 -6.98
CA GLU A 64 16.91 3.34 -7.43
C GLU A 64 17.71 4.11 -6.35
N LYS A 65 18.04 3.47 -5.22
CA LYS A 65 18.80 4.03 -4.08
C LYS A 65 18.22 5.36 -3.57
N ILE A 66 16.90 5.46 -3.53
CA ILE A 66 16.20 6.66 -3.06
C ILE A 66 15.98 6.56 -1.55
N HIS A 67 16.75 7.33 -0.80
CA HIS A 67 16.53 7.56 0.63
C HIS A 67 15.75 8.87 0.81
N ALA A 68 14.63 8.81 1.52
CA ALA A 68 13.76 9.95 1.75
C ALA A 68 13.14 9.91 3.16
N PRO A 69 12.69 11.04 3.71
CA PRO A 69 11.95 11.05 4.97
C PRO A 69 10.73 10.13 4.89
N LEU A 70 10.39 9.47 6.02
CA LEU A 70 9.30 8.49 6.10
C LEU A 70 8.00 8.97 5.45
N ARG A 71 7.60 10.23 5.69
CA ARG A 71 6.41 10.82 5.08
C ARG A 71 6.40 10.76 3.55
N ARG A 72 7.57 10.96 2.90
CA ARG A 72 7.68 10.87 1.43
C ARG A 72 7.68 9.42 0.95
N VAL A 73 8.26 8.50 1.72
CA VAL A 73 8.17 7.05 1.46
C VAL A 73 6.71 6.60 1.52
N CYS A 74 5.99 6.99 2.57
CA CYS A 74 4.55 6.73 2.71
C CYS A 74 3.74 7.37 1.56
N ALA A 75 4.05 8.60 1.16
CA ALA A 75 3.40 9.24 0.02
C ALA A 75 3.66 8.48 -1.28
N PHE A 76 4.88 7.96 -1.45
CA PHE A 76 5.24 7.14 -2.61
C PHE A 76 4.46 5.83 -2.62
N ARG A 77 4.33 5.13 -1.48
CA ARG A 77 3.50 3.91 -1.36
C ARG A 77 2.04 4.16 -1.74
N VAL A 78 1.47 5.27 -1.27
CA VAL A 78 0.11 5.67 -1.69
C VAL A 78 0.05 5.94 -3.19
N GLY A 79 0.97 6.75 -3.72
CA GLY A 79 1.00 7.06 -5.15
C GLY A 79 1.20 5.85 -6.04
N PHE A 80 2.06 4.92 -5.64
CA PHE A 80 2.28 3.64 -6.32
C PHE A 80 0.98 2.84 -6.39
N THR A 81 0.32 2.68 -5.24
CA THR A 81 -0.94 1.93 -5.12
C THR A 81 -2.03 2.49 -6.01
N LEU A 82 -2.19 3.82 -6.03
CA LEU A 82 -3.19 4.48 -6.87
C LEU A 82 -2.98 4.20 -8.35
N LEU A 83 -1.73 4.05 -8.81
CA LEU A 83 -1.44 3.82 -10.23
C LEU A 83 -1.46 2.33 -10.62
N ILE A 84 -1.13 1.45 -9.69
CA ILE A 84 -1.05 0.01 -9.96
C ILE A 84 -2.40 -0.68 -9.84
N ASP A 85 -3.21 -0.30 -8.85
CA ASP A 85 -4.56 -0.83 -8.68
C ASP A 85 -5.51 -0.10 -9.63
N LYS A 86 -5.68 -0.65 -10.83
CA LYS A 86 -6.54 -0.08 -11.88
C LYS A 86 -7.99 0.08 -11.43
N LYS A 87 -8.46 -0.64 -10.40
CA LYS A 87 -9.82 -0.48 -9.85
C LYS A 87 -10.02 0.89 -9.20
N LEU A 88 -8.94 1.56 -8.78
CA LEU A 88 -9.00 2.90 -8.20
C LEU A 88 -9.12 4.00 -9.27
N GLY A 89 -8.82 3.69 -10.53
CA GLY A 89 -9.05 4.58 -11.67
C GLY A 89 -8.19 5.86 -11.69
N PHE A 90 -7.02 5.87 -11.05
CA PHE A 90 -6.14 7.04 -11.03
C PHE A 90 -5.15 7.05 -12.18
N THR A 91 -5.00 8.22 -12.82
CA THR A 91 -3.94 8.48 -13.80
C THR A 91 -2.71 9.10 -13.13
N PHE A 92 -1.60 9.16 -13.87
CA PHE A 92 -0.39 9.84 -13.42
C PHE A 92 -0.61 11.35 -13.24
N GLU A 93 -1.42 11.95 -14.10
CA GLU A 93 -1.83 13.36 -14.08
C GLU A 93 -2.65 13.67 -12.82
N ASP A 94 -3.56 12.77 -12.45
CA ASP A 94 -4.32 12.88 -11.20
C ASP A 94 -3.40 12.82 -9.99
N LEU A 95 -2.44 11.89 -9.99
CA LEU A 95 -1.48 11.75 -8.92
C LEU A 95 -0.65 13.04 -8.74
N LYS A 96 -0.17 13.64 -9.84
CA LYS A 96 0.54 14.94 -9.79
C LYS A 96 -0.29 16.03 -9.14
N ARG A 97 -1.58 16.11 -9.48
CA ARG A 97 -2.51 17.10 -8.94
C ARG A 97 -2.77 16.91 -7.44
N ILE A 98 -2.90 15.68 -6.96
CA ILE A 98 -3.27 15.40 -5.55
C ILE A 98 -2.07 15.27 -4.60
N SER A 99 -0.91 14.87 -5.09
CA SER A 99 0.27 14.61 -4.22
C SER A 99 0.93 15.89 -3.72
N GLY A 100 0.81 16.99 -4.46
CA GLY A 100 1.46 18.27 -4.12
C GLY A 100 2.99 18.12 -4.02
N GLY A 101 3.60 18.75 -3.00
CA GLY A 101 5.06 18.72 -2.79
C GLY A 101 5.60 17.52 -2.01
N LEU A 102 4.80 16.46 -1.80
CA LEU A 102 5.23 15.28 -1.05
C LEU A 102 6.16 14.37 -1.85
N LEU A 103 5.98 14.29 -3.16
CA LEU A 103 6.77 13.45 -4.06
C LEU A 103 7.86 14.27 -4.74
N THR A 104 9.07 13.72 -4.80
CA THR A 104 10.19 14.35 -5.52
C THR A 104 10.12 14.08 -7.02
N SER A 105 10.87 14.83 -7.83
CA SER A 105 10.96 14.58 -9.27
C SER A 105 11.47 13.16 -9.60
N LYS A 106 12.40 12.63 -8.80
CA LYS A 106 12.88 11.24 -8.93
C LYS A 106 11.77 10.23 -8.68
N MET A 107 10.97 10.43 -7.62
CA MET A 107 9.80 9.60 -7.31
C MET A 107 8.75 9.66 -8.43
N PHE A 108 8.45 10.85 -8.96
CA PHE A 108 7.54 10.99 -10.11
C PHE A 108 8.04 10.28 -11.36
N ARG A 109 9.35 10.26 -11.60
CA ARG A 109 9.93 9.53 -12.73
C ARG A 109 9.65 8.02 -12.63
N ILE A 110 9.79 7.44 -11.43
CA ILE A 110 9.46 6.04 -11.19
C ILE A 110 7.96 5.82 -11.37
N LEU A 111 7.12 6.67 -10.75
CA LEU A 111 5.66 6.54 -10.84
C LEU A 111 5.13 6.71 -12.27
N LYS A 112 5.80 7.50 -13.12
CA LYS A 112 5.49 7.62 -14.55
C LYS A 112 5.77 6.33 -15.32
N LYS A 113 6.79 5.56 -14.92
CA LYS A 113 7.03 4.22 -15.47
C LYS A 113 5.93 3.28 -14.98
N VAL A 114 5.70 3.24 -13.67
CA VAL A 114 4.66 2.40 -13.03
C VAL A 114 3.27 2.61 -13.64
N SER A 115 2.90 3.85 -14.00
CA SER A 115 1.59 4.12 -14.60
C SER A 115 1.35 3.39 -15.93
N ARG A 116 2.41 2.90 -16.58
CA ARG A 116 2.38 2.18 -17.88
C ARG A 116 2.55 0.67 -17.73
N LEU A 117 2.79 0.19 -16.51
CA LEU A 117 3.04 -1.22 -16.21
C LEU A 117 1.82 -1.83 -15.50
N THR A 118 1.72 -3.15 -15.59
CA THR A 118 0.90 -3.99 -14.72
C THR A 118 1.68 -4.33 -13.45
N PHE A 119 1.00 -4.90 -12.46
CA PHE A 119 1.68 -5.36 -11.24
C PHE A 119 2.60 -6.55 -11.54
N GLU A 120 2.16 -7.42 -12.44
CA GLU A 120 2.91 -8.58 -12.92
C GLU A 120 4.22 -8.17 -13.57
N ASP A 121 4.23 -7.16 -14.44
CA ASP A 121 5.47 -6.64 -15.06
C ASP A 121 6.49 -6.21 -14.01
N ILE A 122 6.02 -5.55 -12.93
CA ILE A 122 6.89 -5.12 -11.83
C ILE A 122 7.47 -6.33 -11.08
N LEU A 123 6.69 -7.39 -10.90
CA LEU A 123 7.14 -8.61 -10.20
C LEU A 123 8.20 -9.38 -10.99
N GLU A 124 8.23 -9.27 -12.32
CA GLU A 124 9.26 -9.90 -13.15
C GLU A 124 10.66 -9.33 -12.88
N GLU A 125 10.76 -8.04 -12.56
CA GLU A 125 12.01 -7.36 -12.21
C GLU A 125 12.53 -7.73 -10.80
N ILE A 126 11.76 -8.49 -10.02
CA ILE A 126 12.09 -8.84 -8.64
C ILE A 126 12.78 -10.21 -8.61
N PRO A 127 13.91 -10.35 -7.86
CA PRO A 127 14.55 -11.63 -7.59
C PRO A 127 13.55 -12.69 -7.12
N GLY A 128 13.65 -13.90 -7.67
CA GLY A 128 12.67 -14.96 -7.43
C GLY A 128 12.48 -15.36 -5.96
N ASN A 129 13.50 -15.16 -5.11
CA ASN A 129 13.45 -15.41 -3.67
C ASN A 129 12.66 -14.34 -2.89
N GLN A 130 12.56 -13.11 -3.39
CA GLN A 130 11.80 -12.01 -2.77
C GLN A 130 10.40 -11.85 -3.38
N ARG A 131 10.16 -12.42 -4.57
CA ARG A 131 8.94 -12.23 -5.35
C ARG A 131 7.65 -12.54 -4.60
N LEU A 132 7.61 -13.63 -3.81
CA LEU A 132 6.43 -13.96 -2.99
C LEU A 132 6.16 -12.91 -1.92
N GLY A 133 7.20 -12.49 -1.22
CA GLY A 133 7.10 -11.48 -0.19
C GLY A 133 6.59 -10.15 -0.74
N VAL A 134 7.07 -9.75 -1.93
CA VAL A 134 6.62 -8.51 -2.58
C VAL A 134 5.20 -8.63 -3.13
N LYS A 135 4.88 -9.73 -3.84
CA LYS A 135 3.56 -9.98 -4.45
C LYS A 135 2.41 -9.90 -3.44
N TYR A 136 2.63 -10.38 -2.22
CA TYR A 136 1.62 -10.44 -1.16
C TYR A 136 1.88 -9.45 -0.02
N SER A 137 2.87 -8.55 -0.17
CA SER A 137 3.29 -7.59 0.86
C SER A 137 3.59 -8.20 2.24
N ILE A 138 4.15 -9.40 2.25
CA ILE A 138 4.54 -10.16 3.45
C ILE A 138 6.05 -10.10 3.65
N PRO A 139 6.58 -9.78 4.84
CA PRO A 139 8.03 -9.76 5.10
C PRO A 139 8.75 -11.08 4.76
N ASP A 140 9.96 -10.99 4.21
CA ASP A 140 10.70 -12.18 3.75
C ASP A 140 11.00 -13.18 4.86
N TRP A 141 11.24 -12.70 6.09
CA TRP A 141 11.47 -13.58 7.24
C TRP A 141 10.26 -14.49 7.50
N LEU A 142 9.03 -14.01 7.25
CA LEU A 142 7.82 -14.80 7.45
C LEU A 142 7.64 -15.80 6.31
N ILE A 143 7.94 -15.41 5.07
CA ILE A 143 7.98 -16.31 3.92
C ILE A 143 8.94 -17.48 4.19
N VAL A 144 10.17 -17.17 4.60
CA VAL A 144 11.19 -18.18 4.93
C VAL A 144 10.72 -19.10 6.05
N ARG A 145 10.06 -18.56 7.09
CA ARG A 145 9.57 -19.38 8.21
C ARG A 145 8.41 -20.29 7.80
N LEU A 146 7.50 -19.83 6.95
CA LEU A 146 6.39 -20.64 6.46
C LEU A 146 6.86 -21.74 5.52
N LEU A 147 7.83 -21.46 4.65
CA LEU A 147 8.43 -22.49 3.76
C LEU A 147 9.10 -23.64 4.52
N LYS A 148 9.39 -23.50 5.81
CA LYS A 148 9.89 -24.61 6.65
C LYS A 148 8.80 -25.61 7.05
N VAL A 149 7.53 -25.23 6.97
CA VAL A 149 6.40 -26.02 7.48
C VAL A 149 5.33 -26.30 6.43
N MET A 150 5.41 -25.71 5.24
CA MET A 150 4.53 -25.98 4.11
C MET A 150 5.28 -25.80 2.78
N ASP A 151 4.82 -26.50 1.75
CA ASP A 151 5.37 -26.36 0.40
C ASP A 151 4.99 -24.99 -0.22
N ARG A 152 5.68 -24.65 -1.31
CA ARG A 152 5.51 -23.36 -1.99
C ARG A 152 4.09 -23.12 -2.51
N SER A 153 3.42 -24.16 -3.02
CA SER A 153 2.06 -24.04 -3.58
C SER A 153 1.06 -23.76 -2.47
N SER A 154 1.14 -24.52 -1.37
CA SER A 154 0.32 -24.30 -0.16
C SER A 154 0.55 -22.91 0.44
N LEU A 155 1.79 -22.45 0.51
CA LEU A 155 2.11 -21.10 0.95
C LEU A 155 1.47 -20.04 0.05
N GLU A 156 1.66 -20.14 -1.27
CA GLU A 156 1.08 -19.15 -2.19
C GLU A 156 -0.45 -19.11 -2.10
N ASN A 157 -1.11 -20.25 -1.90
CA ASN A 157 -2.56 -20.32 -1.66
C ASN A 157 -2.98 -19.63 -0.36
N LEU A 158 -2.21 -19.82 0.73
CA LEU A 158 -2.42 -19.12 1.99
C LEU A 158 -2.28 -17.61 1.81
N LEU A 159 -1.19 -17.13 1.20
CA LEU A 159 -0.97 -15.70 1.01
C LEU A 159 -2.02 -15.07 0.09
N ARG A 160 -2.51 -15.82 -0.90
CA ARG A 160 -3.60 -15.38 -1.76
C ARG A 160 -4.92 -15.26 -1.00
N SER A 161 -5.15 -16.08 0.02
CA SER A 161 -6.39 -16.02 0.82
C SER A 161 -6.41 -14.79 1.73
N THR A 162 -5.26 -14.35 2.26
CA THR A 162 -5.16 -13.13 3.08
C THR A 162 -5.45 -11.85 2.32
N MET A 163 -5.39 -11.90 0.99
CA MET A 163 -5.72 -10.78 0.09
C MET A 163 -7.21 -10.61 -0.18
N ARG A 164 -8.05 -11.58 0.20
CA ARG A 164 -9.49 -11.55 -0.11
C ARG A 164 -10.24 -10.71 0.91
N SER A 165 -11.11 -9.81 0.43
CA SER A 165 -12.08 -9.13 1.31
C SER A 165 -13.23 -10.08 1.64
N MET A 166 -13.31 -10.50 2.90
CA MET A 166 -14.37 -11.38 3.40
C MET A 166 -14.95 -10.81 4.68
N THR A 167 -16.28 -10.66 4.72
CA THR A 167 -17.01 -10.21 5.91
C THR A 167 -17.79 -11.38 6.47
N TRP A 168 -17.40 -11.84 7.66
CA TRP A 168 -18.15 -12.84 8.41
C TRP A 168 -19.10 -12.14 9.38
N ILE A 169 -20.37 -12.53 9.35
CA ILE A 169 -21.40 -11.99 10.26
C ILE A 169 -21.78 -13.09 11.23
N ARG A 170 -21.66 -12.81 12.53
CA ARG A 170 -22.17 -13.69 13.58
C ARG A 170 -23.56 -13.21 13.98
N ILE A 171 -24.58 -14.00 13.69
CA ILE A 171 -25.95 -13.73 14.14
C ILE A 171 -26.01 -14.03 15.64
N ASN A 172 -26.46 -13.06 16.43
CA ASN A 172 -26.69 -13.25 17.86
C ASN A 172 -28.03 -13.97 18.04
N SER A 173 -28.01 -15.25 18.40
CA SER A 173 -29.23 -16.05 18.57
C SER A 173 -30.05 -15.69 19.81
N LEU A 174 -29.57 -14.76 20.66
CA LEU A 174 -30.27 -14.28 21.86
C LEU A 174 -31.06 -12.98 21.64
N LYS A 175 -31.03 -12.40 20.44
CA LYS A 175 -31.74 -11.17 20.08
C LYS A 175 -32.45 -11.32 18.74
#